data_AF-A0A958L7S5-F1
#
_entry.id   AF-A0A958L7S5-F1
#
_cell.length_a   1.000
_cell.length_b   1.000
_cell.length_c   1.000
_cell.angle_alpha   90.00
_cell.angle_beta   90.00
_cell.angle_gamma   90.00
#
_symmetry.space_group_name_H-M   'P 1'
#
loop_
_entity.id
_entity.type
_entity.pdbx_description
1 polymer ?
#
loop_
_entity_poly.entity_id
_entity_poly.type
_entity_poly.pdbx_seq_one_letter_code
_entity_poly.pdbx_strand_id
1 'polypeptide(L)' 'KKGAHIDTHKHYVLKAPHPSPLSAHRGFLGCKHFSKANKYLQSVGKEPIHWQLSQKVLG' A
#
# COMPACT_ATOMS: atom_id res chain seq x y z
N LYS A 1 9.46 -6.88 15.93
CA LYS A 1 8.33 -6.43 15.06
C LYS A 1 8.83 -5.28 14.18
N LYS A 2 8.82 -5.39 12.84
CA LYS A 2 9.50 -4.46 11.90
C LYS A 2 8.92 -3.04 11.81
N GLY A 3 7.79 -2.75 12.46
CA GLY A 3 7.17 -1.42 12.54
C GLY A 3 7.37 -0.69 13.87
N ALA A 4 8.23 -1.22 14.76
CA ALA A 4 8.42 -0.67 16.11
C ALA A 4 9.02 0.74 16.14
N HIS A 5 9.67 1.17 15.06
CA HIS A 5 10.31 2.49 14.93
C HIS A 5 9.47 3.50 14.15
N ILE A 6 8.24 3.13 13.76
CA ILE A 6 7.34 4.04 13.04
C ILE A 6 6.48 4.76 14.07
N ASP A 7 6.64 6.07 14.17
CA ASP A 7 5.74 6.93 14.93
C ASP A 7 4.38 7.00 14.19
N THR A 8 3.39 6.28 14.71
CA THR A 8 2.04 6.23 14.13
C THR A 8 1.25 7.52 14.32
N HIS A 9 1.73 8.48 15.12
CA HIS A 9 1.13 9.81 15.20
C HIS A 9 1.56 10.71 14.05
N LYS A 10 2.73 10.42 13.44
CA LYS A 10 3.27 11.16 12.28
C LYS A 10 3.03 10.44 10.96
N HIS A 11 2.86 9.13 11.00
CA HIS A 11 2.79 8.28 9.81
C HIS A 11 1.55 7.40 9.82
N TYR A 12 0.89 7.32 8.66
CA TYR A 12 -0.22 6.42 8.46
C TYR A 12 0.26 5.03 8.03
N VAL A 13 0.01 4.02 8.87
CA VAL A 13 0.53 2.65 8.66
C VAL A 13 -0.60 1.71 8.21
N LEU A 14 -0.52 1.23 6.97
CA LEU A 14 -1.39 0.20 6.43
C LEU A 14 -0.79 -1.20 6.68
N LYS A 15 -1.58 -2.11 7.25
CA LYS A 15 -1.18 -3.50 7.52
C LYS A 15 -2.10 -4.47 6.79
N ALA A 16 -1.53 -5.54 6.23
CA ALA A 16 -2.24 -6.65 5.61
C ALA A 16 -1.39 -7.92 5.65
N PRO A 17 -1.99 -9.11 5.47
CA PRO A 17 -1.26 -10.34 5.19
C PRO A 17 -0.32 -10.20 3.99
N HIS A 18 0.69 -11.05 3.91
CA HIS A 18 1.68 -11.00 2.83
C HIS A 18 1.06 -11.37 1.46
N PRO A 19 1.49 -10.73 0.35
CA PRO A 19 0.99 -11.02 -1.01
C PRO A 19 1.36 -12.40 -1.58
N SER A 20 2.20 -13.17 -0.90
CA SER A 20 2.56 -14.53 -1.35
C SER A 20 1.29 -15.38 -1.57
N PRO A 21 1.27 -16.26 -2.60
CA PRO A 21 0.11 -17.11 -2.89
C PRO A 21 -0.44 -17.85 -1.66
N LEU A 22 0.44 -18.28 -0.75
CA LEU A 22 0.08 -19.01 0.47
C LEU A 22 -0.82 -18.21 1.44
N SER A 23 -0.72 -16.88 1.43
CA SER A 23 -1.42 -15.99 2.37
C SER A 23 -2.27 -14.90 1.69
N ALA A 24 -2.19 -14.75 0.37
CA ALA A 24 -2.83 -13.67 -0.36
C ALA A 24 -4.36 -13.65 -0.17
N HIS A 25 -4.98 -14.84 -0.31
CA HIS A 25 -6.42 -15.04 -0.10
C HIS A 25 -6.86 -14.87 1.35
N ARG A 26 -5.92 -14.89 2.31
CA ARG A 26 -6.20 -14.71 3.73
C ARG A 26 -6.32 -13.23 4.14
N GLY A 27 -6.33 -12.30 3.18
CA GLY A 27 -6.65 -10.89 3.42
C GLY A 27 -5.72 -9.86 2.74
N PHE A 28 -4.77 -10.27 1.90
CA PHE A 28 -4.06 -9.33 1.03
C PHE A 28 -4.92 -8.92 -0.16
N LEU A 29 -5.53 -9.91 -0.84
CA LEU A 29 -6.50 -9.64 -1.90
C LEU A 29 -7.71 -8.91 -1.31
N GLY A 30 -8.07 -7.76 -1.90
CA GLY A 30 -9.14 -6.91 -1.38
C GLY A 30 -8.73 -5.97 -0.24
N CYS A 31 -7.48 -5.95 0.22
CA CYS A 31 -7.03 -5.03 1.28
C CYS A 31 -7.12 -3.55 0.88
N LYS A 32 -7.16 -3.26 -0.44
CA LYS A 32 -7.28 -1.94 -1.05
C LYS A 32 -6.18 -0.96 -0.62
N HIS A 33 -4.97 -1.45 -0.36
CA HIS A 33 -3.86 -0.61 0.14
C HIS A 33 -3.48 0.52 -0.83
N PHE A 34 -3.42 0.27 -2.14
CA PHE A 34 -3.07 1.29 -3.13
C PHE A 34 -4.03 2.49 -3.10
N SER A 35 -5.35 2.24 -3.07
CA SER A 35 -6.34 3.31 -3.00
C SER A 35 -6.41 3.95 -1.62
N LYS A 36 -6.23 3.20 -0.53
CA LYS A 36 -6.13 3.74 0.83
C LYS A 36 -4.92 4.67 0.99
N ALA A 37 -3.77 4.32 0.39
CA ALA A 37 -2.57 5.15 0.39
C ALA A 37 -2.83 6.49 -0.32
N ASN A 38 -3.43 6.47 -1.52
CA ASN A 38 -3.77 7.69 -2.25
C ASN A 38 -4.80 8.55 -1.50
N LYS A 39 -5.82 7.93 -0.89
CA LYS A 39 -6.79 8.66 -0.04
C LYS A 39 -6.10 9.37 1.13
N TYR A 40 -5.14 8.71 1.77
CA TYR A 40 -4.36 9.33 2.83
C TYR A 40 -3.52 10.50 2.31
N LEU A 41 -2.79 10.33 1.20
CA LEU A 41 -2.00 11.39 0.59
C LEU A 41 -2.84 12.63 0.29
N GLN A 42 -4.01 12.43 -0.32
CA GLN A 42 -4.96 13.51 -0.59
C GLN A 42 -5.43 14.21 0.70
N SER A 43 -5.72 13.44 1.76
CA SER A 43 -6.16 14.00 3.04
C SER A 43 -5.12 14.89 3.73
N VAL A 44 -3.84 14.71 3.39
CA VAL A 44 -2.72 15.52 3.90
C VAL A 44 -2.16 16.48 2.85
N GLY A 45 -2.90 16.74 1.77
CA GLY A 45 -2.52 17.70 0.72
C GLY A 45 -1.34 17.27 -0.15
N LYS A 46 -1.03 15.97 -0.21
CA LYS A 46 0.02 15.40 -1.06
C LYS A 46 -0.57 14.81 -2.34
N GLU A 47 0.24 14.79 -3.40
CA GLU A 47 -0.16 14.19 -4.67
C GLU A 47 -0.36 12.66 -4.55
N PRO A 48 -1.42 12.09 -5.15
CA PRO A 48 -1.62 10.66 -5.25
C PRO A 48 -0.51 9.98 -6.07
N ILE A 49 -0.21 8.72 -5.74
CA ILE A 49 0.72 7.92 -6.52
C ILE A 49 0.00 7.33 -7.75
N HIS A 50 0.59 7.50 -8.92
CA HIS A 50 0.17 6.82 -10.15
C HIS A 50 0.77 5.41 -10.18
N TRP A 51 -0.01 4.41 -9.78
CA TRP A 51 0.46 3.03 -9.62
C TRP A 51 0.63 2.25 -10.93
N GLN A 52 0.14 2.78 -12.05
CA GLN A 52 0.27 2.11 -13.33
C GLN A 52 1.73 2.07 -13.76
N LEU A 53 2.22 0.87 -14.06
CA LEU A 53 3.58 0.68 -14.55
C LEU A 53 3.67 1.04 -16.03
N SER A 54 4.81 1.59 -16.44
CA SER A 54 5.08 1.83 -17.85
C SER A 54 5.11 0.51 -18.61
N GLN A 55 4.38 0.44 -19.71
CA GLN A 55 4.37 -0.72 -20.60
C GLN A 55 5.65 -0.70 -21.45
N LYS A 56 6.77 -1.20 -20.91
CA LYS A 56 7.85 -1.69 -21.78
C LYS A 56 7.52 -3.14 -22.10
N VAL A 57 6.93 -3.36 -23.27
CA VAL A 57 6.80 -4.70 -23.86
C VAL A 57 8.22 -5.22 -24.06
N LEU A 58 8.59 -6.28 -23.34
CA LEU A 58 9.73 -7.10 -23.71
C LEU A 58 9.32 -7.80 -25.00
N GLY A 59 9.95 -7.39 -26.11
CA GLY A 59 9.81 -8.06 -27.40
C GLY A 59 10.36 -9.47 -27.35
#